data_AF-A0A6H0ZPM7-F1
#
_entry.id   AF-A0A6H0ZPM7-F1
#
_cell.length_a   1.000
_cell.length_b   1.000
_cell.length_c   1.000
_cell.angle_alpha   90.00
_cell.angle_beta   90.00
_cell.angle_gamma   90.00
#
_symmetry.space_group_name_H-M   'P 1'
#
loop_
_entity.id
_entity.type
_entity.pdbx_description
1 polymer ?
#
loop_
_entity_poly.entity_id
_entity_poly.type
_entity_poly.pdbx_seq_one_letter_code
_entity_poly.pdbx_strand_id
1 'polypeptide(L)'
;MSIFTSRNPAGTAALELGLITAGIVGSMADAHAAGKQAAEERAEKRAAYVYACELAEARGRADDLGRVAMRAVRHVASLEAEVRRLRVALQQRQAFIDRQRGVA
;
A
#
# COMPACT_ATOMS: atom_id res chain seq x y z
N MET A 1 41.64 39.24 26.02
CA MET A 1 43.09 38.97 26.00
C MET A 1 43.30 37.83 25.02
N SER A 2 44.05 38.05 23.94
CA SER A 2 44.41 36.98 22.99
C SER A 2 45.71 36.30 23.42
N ILE A 3 46.01 35.14 22.85
CA ILE A 3 47.32 34.47 22.98
C ILE A 3 48.52 35.40 22.75
N PHE A 4 48.36 36.48 21.96
CA PHE A 4 49.41 37.44 21.63
C PHE A 4 49.56 38.59 22.65
N THR A 5 48.64 38.73 23.60
CA THR A 5 48.62 39.84 24.60
C THR A 5 48.59 39.35 26.04
N SER A 6 48.61 38.03 26.26
CA SER A 6 48.50 37.36 27.55
C SER A 6 49.84 37.21 28.27
N ARG A 7 49.87 37.41 29.60
CA ARG A 7 51.03 37.13 30.47
C ARG A 7 51.28 35.61 30.63
N ASN A 8 50.30 34.77 30.29
CA ASN A 8 50.41 33.31 30.21
C ASN A 8 49.80 32.82 28.88
N PRO A 9 50.55 32.90 27.77
CA PRO A 9 50.05 32.61 26.43
C PRO A 9 49.65 31.14 26.25
N ALA A 10 50.34 30.22 26.93
CA ALA A 10 50.05 28.78 26.87
C ALA A 10 48.68 28.44 27.50
N GLY A 11 48.36 29.05 28.64
CA GLY A 11 47.06 28.86 29.30
C GLY A 11 45.89 29.40 28.48
N THR A 12 46.06 30.57 27.85
CA THR A 12 45.04 31.15 26.95
C THR A 12 44.87 30.32 25.67
N ALA A 13 45.95 29.79 25.10
CA ALA A 13 45.89 28.94 23.91
C ALA A 13 45.17 27.62 24.18
N ALA A 14 45.43 26.99 25.34
CA ALA A 14 44.76 25.76 25.73
C ALA A 14 43.26 25.96 25.95
N LEU A 15 42.85 27.09 26.51
CA LEU A 15 41.45 27.42 26.74
C LEU A 15 40.72 27.73 25.42
N GLU A 16 41.33 28.50 24.54
CA GLU A 16 40.80 28.78 23.19
C GLU A 16 40.68 27.50 22.36
N LEU A 17 41.70 26.62 22.34
CA LEU A 17 41.62 25.32 21.68
C LEU A 17 40.55 24.42 22.30
N GLY A 18 40.46 24.37 23.63
CA GLY A 18 39.44 23.58 24.33
C GLY A 18 38.02 24.00 23.95
N LEU A 19 37.76 25.31 23.85
CA LEU A 19 36.46 25.83 23.41
C LEU A 19 36.15 25.49 21.95
N ILE A 20 37.13 25.62 21.06
CA ILE A 20 36.97 25.27 19.64
C ILE A 20 36.67 23.76 19.51
N THR A 21 37.45 22.91 20.16
CA THR A 21 37.23 21.45 20.13
C THR A 21 35.89 21.06 20.71
N ALA A 22 35.48 21.65 21.85
CA ALA A 22 34.17 21.38 22.45
C ALA A 22 33.01 21.80 21.52
N GLY A 23 33.13 22.95 20.85
CA GLY A 23 32.12 23.42 19.88
C GLY A 23 32.02 22.52 18.64
N ILE A 24 33.16 22.05 18.12
CA ILE A 24 33.20 21.12 16.99
C ILE A 24 32.55 19.79 17.39
N VAL A 25 32.96 19.20 18.52
CA VAL A 25 32.40 17.91 18.96
C VAL A 25 30.90 18.02 19.27
N GLY A 26 30.47 19.12 19.92
CA GLY A 26 29.05 19.38 20.19
C GLY A 26 28.22 19.45 18.91
N SER A 27 28.65 20.26 17.94
CA SER A 27 27.93 20.39 16.66
C SER A 27 27.92 19.10 15.83
N MET A 28 28.99 18.30 15.87
CA MET A 28 29.01 16.99 15.22
C MET A 28 28.08 15.98 15.90
N ALA A 29 27.99 16.00 17.23
CA ALA A 29 27.08 15.14 17.99
C ALA A 29 25.61 15.48 17.67
N ASP A 30 25.27 16.77 17.65
CA ASP A 30 23.92 17.24 17.31
C ASP A 30 23.56 16.91 15.86
N ALA A 31 24.48 17.12 14.92
CA ALA A 31 24.28 16.76 13.51
C ALA A 31 24.06 15.25 13.33
N HIS A 32 24.79 14.41 14.08
CA HIS A 32 24.63 12.96 14.03
C HIS A 32 23.30 12.51 14.64
N ALA A 33 22.88 13.12 15.76
CA ALA A 33 21.58 12.83 16.36
C ALA A 33 20.42 13.23 15.43
N ALA A 34 20.47 14.44 14.86
CA ALA A 34 19.50 14.91 13.87
C ALA A 34 19.49 14.03 12.61
N GLY A 35 20.67 13.57 12.17
CA GLY A 35 20.80 12.64 11.05
C GLY A 35 20.12 11.28 11.30
N LYS A 36 20.27 10.72 12.50
CA LYS A 36 19.61 9.47 12.91
C LYS A 36 18.10 9.62 12.95
N GLN A 37 17.58 10.67 13.59
CA GLN A 37 16.14 10.94 13.64
C GLN A 37 15.54 11.09 12.23
N ALA A 38 16.20 11.87 11.37
CA ALA A 38 15.74 12.03 9.99
C ALA A 38 15.82 10.73 9.16
N ALA A 39 16.71 9.80 9.49
CA ALA A 39 16.77 8.48 8.86
C ALA A 39 15.64 7.57 9.35
N GLU A 40 15.37 7.56 10.65
CA GLU A 40 14.27 6.82 11.28
C GLU A 40 12.91 7.29 10.74
N GLU A 41 12.65 8.60 10.71
CA GLU A 41 11.42 9.15 10.14
C GLU A 41 11.23 8.79 8.66
N ARG A 42 12.32 8.74 7.88
CA ARG A 42 12.26 8.31 6.47
C ARG A 42 11.98 6.82 6.35
N ALA A 43 12.52 6.01 7.25
CA ALA A 43 12.26 4.57 7.28
C ALA A 43 10.78 4.31 7.61
N GLU A 44 10.23 5.00 8.61
CA GLU A 44 8.81 4.92 8.98
C GLU A 44 7.89 5.38 7.84
N LYS A 45 8.20 6.52 7.21
CA LYS A 45 7.43 7.01 6.04
C LYS A 45 7.46 6.04 4.87
N ARG A 46 8.61 5.38 4.62
CA ARG A 46 8.72 4.35 3.58
C ARG A 46 7.90 3.13 3.92
N ALA A 47 7.95 2.64 5.17
CA ALA A 47 7.15 1.50 5.61
C ALA A 47 5.64 1.78 5.48
N ALA A 48 5.20 2.96 5.90
CA ALA A 48 3.80 3.40 5.76
C ALA A 48 3.37 3.49 4.29
N TYR A 49 4.25 4.02 3.42
CA TYR A 49 3.98 4.10 1.99
C TYR A 49 3.86 2.71 1.35
N VAL A 50 4.78 1.79 1.63
CA VAL A 50 4.74 0.41 1.13
C VAL A 50 3.44 -0.27 1.54
N TYR A 51 3.07 -0.16 2.82
CA TYR A 51 1.81 -0.72 3.31
C TYR A 51 0.59 -0.14 2.59
N ALA A 52 0.57 1.18 2.35
CA ALA A 52 -0.52 1.82 1.61
C ALA A 52 -0.61 1.33 0.15
N CYS A 53 0.54 1.16 -0.52
CA CYS A 53 0.61 0.59 -1.87
C CYS A 53 0.07 -0.85 -1.91
N GLU A 54 0.54 -1.71 -1.01
CA GLU A 54 0.09 -3.11 -0.91
C GLU A 54 -1.42 -3.19 -0.65
N LEU A 55 -1.95 -2.33 0.22
CA LEU A 55 -3.38 -2.25 0.50
C LEU A 55 -4.18 -1.80 -0.73
N ALA A 56 -3.68 -0.80 -1.47
CA ALA A 56 -4.33 -0.32 -2.69
C ALA A 56 -4.34 -1.40 -3.77
N GLU A 57 -3.24 -2.13 -3.96
CA GLU A 57 -3.16 -3.25 -4.89
C GLU A 57 -4.10 -4.41 -4.50
N ALA A 58 -4.16 -4.74 -3.20
CA ALA A 58 -5.07 -5.76 -2.69
C ALA A 58 -6.54 -5.38 -2.94
N ARG A 59 -6.91 -4.11 -2.72
CA ARG A 59 -8.25 -3.59 -3.02
C ARG A 59 -8.55 -3.63 -4.52
N GLY A 60 -7.61 -3.21 -5.36
CA GLY A 60 -7.78 -3.27 -6.82
C GLY A 60 -8.07 -4.69 -7.31
N ARG A 61 -7.30 -5.68 -6.82
CA ARG A 61 -7.55 -7.09 -7.14
C ARG A 61 -8.91 -7.58 -6.66
N ALA A 62 -9.33 -7.16 -5.46
CA ALA A 62 -10.64 -7.53 -4.91
C ALA A 62 -11.79 -6.94 -5.75
N ASP A 63 -11.68 -5.69 -6.17
CA ASP A 63 -12.69 -5.02 -7.00
C ASP A 63 -12.82 -5.69 -8.37
N ASP A 64 -11.69 -6.03 -9.00
CA ASP A 64 -11.70 -6.73 -10.29
C ASP A 64 -12.35 -8.10 -10.20
N LEU A 65 -12.05 -8.88 -9.15
CA LEU A 65 -12.73 -10.15 -8.88
C LEU A 65 -14.23 -9.94 -8.63
N GLY A 66 -14.61 -8.89 -7.90
CA GLY A 66 -16.02 -8.54 -7.68
C GLY A 66 -16.77 -8.25 -8.98
N ARG A 67 -16.15 -7.50 -9.91
CA ARG A 67 -16.74 -7.23 -11.24
C ARG A 67 -16.90 -8.50 -12.06
N VAL A 68 -15.90 -9.40 -12.04
CA VAL A 68 -15.98 -10.69 -12.73
C VAL A 68 -17.11 -11.55 -12.14
N ALA A 69 -17.21 -11.63 -10.81
CA ALA A 69 -18.26 -12.38 -10.12
C ALA A 69 -19.65 -11.85 -10.48
N MET A 70 -19.85 -10.52 -10.45
CA MET A 70 -21.12 -9.91 -10.86
C MET A 70 -21.49 -10.25 -12.31
N ARG A 71 -20.52 -10.21 -13.23
CA ARG A 71 -20.74 -10.57 -14.63
C ARG A 71 -21.11 -12.05 -14.78
N ALA A 72 -20.40 -12.93 -14.06
CA ALA A 72 -20.66 -14.36 -14.09
C ALA A 72 -22.07 -14.69 -13.59
N VAL A 73 -22.51 -14.10 -12.47
CA VAL A 73 -23.85 -14.29 -11.92
C VAL A 73 -24.94 -13.84 -12.91
N ARG A 74 -24.75 -12.70 -13.58
CA ARG A 74 -25.69 -12.25 -14.62
C ARG A 74 -25.75 -13.21 -15.80
N HIS A 75 -24.60 -13.76 -16.20
CA HIS A 75 -24.55 -14.73 -17.29
C HIS A 75 -25.26 -16.04 -16.92
N VAL A 76 -25.05 -16.54 -15.70
CA VAL A 76 -25.76 -17.72 -15.17
C VAL A 76 -27.27 -17.48 -15.17
N ALA A 77 -27.73 -16.32 -14.69
CA ALA A 77 -29.15 -15.99 -14.71
C ALA A 77 -29.75 -15.97 -16.13
N SER A 78 -29.00 -15.46 -17.12
CA SER A 78 -29.40 -15.50 -18.53
C SER A 78 -29.52 -16.94 -19.03
N LEU A 79 -28.53 -17.78 -18.76
CA LEU A 79 -28.52 -19.19 -19.15
C LEU A 79 -29.67 -19.97 -18.49
N GLU A 80 -29.95 -19.73 -17.21
CA GLU A 80 -31.07 -20.35 -16.52
C GLU A 80 -32.42 -19.96 -17.15
N ALA A 81 -32.56 -18.71 -17.57
CA ALA A 81 -33.76 -18.25 -18.28
C ALA A 81 -33.91 -18.94 -19.64
N GLU A 82 -32.82 -19.10 -20.39
CA GLU A 82 -32.80 -19.83 -21.66
C GLU A 82 -33.16 -21.31 -21.46
N VAL A 83 -32.56 -21.98 -20.47
CA VAL A 83 -32.87 -23.37 -20.12
C VAL A 83 -34.36 -23.51 -19.78
N ARG A 84 -34.94 -22.59 -19.02
CA ARG A 84 -36.38 -22.60 -18.72
C ARG A 84 -37.22 -22.47 -19.99
N ARG A 85 -36.88 -21.54 -20.89
CA ARG A 85 -37.60 -21.36 -22.17
C ARG A 85 -37.53 -22.61 -23.04
N LEU A 86 -36.36 -23.23 -23.16
CA LEU A 86 -36.16 -24.44 -23.95
C LEU A 86 -36.94 -25.62 -23.37
N ARG A 87 -36.96 -25.79 -22.04
CA ARG A 87 -37.77 -26.82 -21.38
C ARG A 87 -39.25 -26.66 -21.66
N VAL A 88 -39.78 -25.44 -21.61
CA VAL A 88 -41.18 -25.17 -21.94
C VAL A 88 -41.48 -25.50 -23.41
N ALA A 89 -40.61 -25.09 -24.34
CA ALA A 89 -40.78 -25.40 -25.76
C ALA A 89 -40.76 -26.92 -26.03
N LEU A 90 -39.89 -27.66 -25.36
CA LEU A 90 -39.83 -29.12 -25.44
C LEU A 90 -41.11 -29.77 -24.90
N GLN A 91 -41.60 -29.33 -23.74
CA GLN A 91 -42.85 -29.82 -23.16
C GLN A 91 -44.05 -29.58 -24.09
N GLN A 92 -44.14 -28.38 -24.68
CA GLN A 92 -45.20 -28.06 -25.64
C GLN A 92 -45.13 -28.96 -26.88
N ARG A 93 -43.92 -29.20 -27.41
CA ARG A 93 -43.71 -30.08 -28.56
C ARG A 93 -44.04 -31.53 -28.23
N GLN A 94 -43.67 -32.01 -27.04
CA GLN A 94 -44.00 -33.36 -26.60
C GLN A 94 -45.53 -33.52 -26.46
N ALA A 95 -46.21 -32.58 -25.81
CA ALA A 95 -47.67 -32.60 -25.70
C ALA A 95 -48.38 -32.57 -27.06
N PHE A 96 -47.83 -31.87 -28.06
CA PHE A 96 -48.35 -31.92 -29.42
C PHE A 96 -48.20 -33.32 -30.05
N ILE A 97 -47.04 -33.96 -29.89
CA ILE A 97 -46.78 -35.31 -30.38
C ILE A 97 -47.71 -36.33 -29.70
N ASP A 98 -47.86 -36.25 -28.38
CA ASP A 98 -48.70 -37.18 -27.61
C ASP A 98 -50.17 -37.10 -28.04
N ARG A 99 -50.66 -35.87 -28.29
CA ARG A 99 -51.99 -35.64 -28.89
C ARG A 99 -52.13 -36.27 -30.27
N GLN A 100 -51.12 -36.14 -31.14
CA GLN A 100 -51.14 -36.79 -32.46
C GLN A 100 -51.10 -38.32 -32.39
N ARG A 101 -50.47 -38.87 -31.34
CA ARG A 101 -50.36 -40.31 -31.11
C ARG A 101 -51.58 -40.92 -30.41
N GLY A 102 -52.56 -40.10 -29.99
CA GLY A 102 -53.74 -40.57 -29.27
C GLY A 102 -53.46 -41.09 -27.86
N VAL A 103 -52.28 -40.74 -27.30
CA VAL A 103 -51.91 -41.05 -25.91
C VAL A 103 -52.29 -39.81 -25.09
N ALA A 104 -53.54 -39.75 -24.65
CA ALA A 104 -54.06 -38.67 -23.79
C ALA A 104 -54.63 -39.27 -22.51
#